data_AF-A0A7R7W6R7-F1
#
_entry.id   AF-A0A7R7W6R7-F1
#
_cell.length_a   1.000
_cell.length_b   1.000
_cell.length_c   1.000
_cell.angle_alpha   90.00
_cell.angle_beta   90.00
_cell.angle_gamma   90.00
#
_symmetry.space_group_name_H-M   'P 1'
#
loop_
_entity.id
_entity.type
_entity.pdbx_description
1 polymer ?
#
loop_
_entity_poly.entity_id
_entity_poly.type
_entity_poly.pdbx_seq_one_letter_code
_entity_poly.pdbx_strand_id
1 'polypeptide(L)'
;MNGNAFPSQEATKLLVWSAADEKTASRVAQGYKDFLSEHTESRSLAYLEALAFTLSRRRSQFPWRTFCVSDPSQGLGNLSVSPAVQVNSKLQVCFVFTGQGAHWVGMGKELLDYDVFRRSLEESDTLLHNVGCHFSVLETLYSDKGTELNQPEFCQPVCTALQVALVELLADWNVHPFAVVGHSSGEVAAAYCAGIITKSYALELAFFRGLAVSATSRIGSPDGGMLATRLSSDKCSELLAELANSQNPETRNIGIACYNKPQNLTLSGGTNRIERLALTRLYHLSSLPWDYAWGTS
;
A
#
# COMPACT_ATOMS: atom_id res chain seq x y z
N MET A 1 -0.31 -29.86 15.33
CA MET A 1 -0.48 -29.93 13.86
C MET A 1 -1.78 -29.22 13.55
N ASN A 2 -1.73 -27.90 13.29
CA ASN A 2 -2.91 -27.12 12.88
C ASN A 2 -2.76 -26.84 11.39
N GLY A 3 -3.64 -27.46 10.61
CA GLY A 3 -3.62 -27.48 9.15
C GLY A 3 -4.13 -26.21 8.50
N ASN A 4 -3.44 -25.09 8.70
CA ASN A 4 -3.56 -23.92 7.82
C ASN A 4 -2.49 -23.99 6.72
N ALA A 5 -2.46 -25.11 5.99
CA ALA A 5 -1.72 -25.15 4.74
C ALA A 5 -2.48 -24.26 3.76
N PHE A 6 -2.05 -23.01 3.62
CA PHE A 6 -2.46 -22.17 2.52
C PHE A 6 -2.16 -22.96 1.23
N PRO A 7 -3.15 -23.18 0.36
CA PRO A 7 -2.91 -23.90 -0.89
C PRO A 7 -1.84 -23.11 -1.66
N SER A 8 -0.71 -23.76 -1.96
CA SER A 8 0.34 -23.19 -2.79
C SER A 8 -0.27 -22.88 -4.16
N GLN A 9 -0.58 -21.62 -4.39
CA GLN A 9 -1.05 -21.17 -5.70
C GLN A 9 0.12 -21.34 -6.67
N GLU A 10 -0.13 -21.73 -7.92
CA GLU A 10 0.92 -21.80 -8.94
C GLU A 10 1.47 -20.38 -9.18
N ALA A 11 2.52 -20.02 -8.44
CA ALA A 11 2.99 -18.64 -8.37
C ALA A 11 3.48 -18.15 -9.74
N THR A 12 3.06 -16.95 -10.10
CA THR A 12 3.59 -16.23 -11.26
C THR A 12 5.12 -16.15 -11.18
N LYS A 13 5.80 -16.22 -12.33
CA LYS A 13 7.26 -16.17 -12.40
C LYS A 13 7.72 -15.01 -13.26
N LEU A 14 8.74 -14.30 -12.78
CA LEU A 14 9.41 -13.24 -13.52
C LEU A 14 10.46 -13.84 -14.46
N LEU A 15 10.26 -13.67 -15.77
CA LEU A 15 11.27 -13.99 -16.78
C LEU A 15 11.97 -12.70 -17.20
N VAL A 16 13.30 -12.72 -17.24
CA VAL A 16 14.12 -11.55 -17.56
C VAL A 16 15.05 -11.84 -18.72
N TRP A 17 15.21 -10.87 -19.62
CA TRP A 17 16.19 -10.94 -20.70
C TRP A 17 17.02 -9.67 -20.71
N SER A 18 18.27 -9.80 -21.15
CA SER A 18 19.14 -8.64 -21.33
C SER A 18 20.06 -8.80 -22.55
N ALA A 19 20.45 -7.66 -23.13
CA ALA A 19 21.42 -7.58 -24.21
C ALA A 19 22.22 -6.27 -24.19
N ALA A 20 23.24 -6.19 -25.06
CA ALA A 20 24.09 -5.01 -25.19
C ALA A 20 23.38 -3.81 -25.84
N ASP A 21 22.32 -4.04 -26.63
CA ASP A 21 21.51 -3.02 -27.29
C ASP A 21 20.01 -3.34 -27.19
N GLU A 22 19.18 -2.29 -27.36
CA GLU A 22 17.72 -2.34 -27.25
C GLU A 22 17.08 -3.38 -28.18
N LYS A 23 17.46 -3.36 -29.46
CA LYS A 23 16.87 -4.22 -30.50
C LYS A 23 17.21 -5.68 -30.24
N THR A 24 18.43 -5.97 -29.80
CA THR A 24 18.84 -7.32 -29.44
C THR A 24 18.10 -7.81 -28.20
N ALA A 25 17.88 -6.98 -27.18
CA ALA A 25 17.10 -7.38 -26.00
C ALA A 25 15.67 -7.80 -26.38
N SER A 26 15.00 -6.98 -27.20
CA SER A 26 13.68 -7.28 -27.75
C SER A 26 13.68 -8.55 -28.60
N ARG A 27 14.68 -8.72 -29.48
CA ARG A 27 14.81 -9.90 -30.34
C ARG A 27 15.07 -11.19 -29.54
N VAL A 28 15.87 -11.13 -28.47
CA VAL A 28 16.10 -12.28 -27.59
C VAL A 28 14.79 -12.68 -26.92
N ALA A 29 14.06 -11.73 -26.32
CA ALA A 29 12.79 -12.04 -25.67
C ALA A 29 11.75 -12.59 -26.67
N GLN A 30 11.69 -12.04 -27.89
CA GLN A 30 10.85 -12.57 -28.96
C GLN A 30 11.24 -14.00 -29.34
N GLY A 31 12.53 -14.31 -29.45
CA GLY A 31 13.00 -15.67 -29.73
C GLY A 31 12.59 -16.68 -28.66
N TYR A 32 12.59 -16.29 -27.37
CA TYR A 32 12.05 -17.14 -26.30
C TYR A 32 10.54 -17.30 -26.43
N LYS A 33 9.80 -16.24 -26.75
CA LYS A 33 8.36 -16.31 -26.98
C LYS A 33 8.01 -17.27 -28.12
N ASP A 34 8.70 -17.16 -29.26
CA ASP A 34 8.50 -18.03 -30.42
C ASP A 34 8.81 -19.48 -30.05
N PHE A 35 9.97 -19.73 -29.43
CA PHE A 35 10.37 -21.07 -28.97
C PHE A 35 9.34 -21.72 -28.05
N LEU A 36 8.84 -20.99 -27.04
CA LEU A 36 7.86 -21.49 -26.08
C LEU A 36 6.46 -21.68 -26.68
N SER A 37 6.13 -20.93 -27.73
CA SER A 37 4.88 -21.11 -28.47
C SER A 37 4.88 -22.44 -29.25
N GLU A 38 6.03 -22.81 -29.82
CA GLU A 38 6.21 -24.02 -30.64
C GLU A 38 6.45 -25.29 -29.81
N HIS A 39 7.06 -25.19 -28.63
CA HIS A 39 7.49 -26.34 -27.81
C HIS A 39 6.57 -26.58 -26.60
N THR A 40 5.36 -27.08 -26.86
CA THR A 40 4.28 -27.29 -25.88
C THR A 40 4.59 -28.33 -24.79
N GLU A 41 5.50 -29.27 -25.05
CA GLU A 41 5.85 -30.38 -24.15
C GLU A 41 6.66 -29.96 -22.91
N SER A 42 7.05 -28.68 -22.82
CA SER A 42 7.84 -28.09 -21.72
C SER A 42 7.03 -27.16 -20.79
N ARG A 43 5.70 -27.28 -20.77
CA ARG A 43 4.81 -26.36 -20.02
C ARG A 43 4.50 -26.81 -18.58
N SER A 44 5.47 -27.39 -17.88
CA SER A 44 5.29 -27.67 -16.45
C SER A 44 5.69 -26.45 -15.60
N LEU A 45 5.10 -26.31 -14.41
CA LEU A 45 5.52 -25.33 -13.41
C LEU A 45 7.03 -25.43 -13.13
N ALA A 46 7.54 -26.65 -13.03
CA ALA A 46 8.96 -26.92 -12.82
C ALA A 46 9.86 -26.37 -13.94
N TYR A 47 9.41 -26.42 -15.20
CA TYR A 47 10.16 -25.83 -16.31
C TYR A 47 10.16 -24.31 -16.25
N LEU A 48 9.00 -23.69 -15.98
CA LEU A 48 8.91 -22.23 -15.83
C LEU A 48 9.79 -21.74 -14.67
N GLU A 49 9.84 -22.47 -13.55
CA GLU A 49 10.73 -22.19 -12.43
C GLU A 49 12.20 -22.30 -12.82
N ALA A 50 12.58 -23.40 -13.49
CA ALA A 50 13.95 -23.58 -13.96
C ALA A 50 14.36 -22.50 -14.98
N LEU A 51 13.44 -22.08 -15.85
CA LEU A 51 13.66 -21.01 -16.81
C LEU A 51 13.85 -19.66 -16.11
N ALA A 52 12.96 -19.29 -15.18
CA ALA A 52 13.07 -18.07 -14.40
C ALA A 52 14.40 -18.01 -13.61
N PHE A 53 14.78 -19.13 -12.98
CA PHE A 53 16.08 -19.26 -12.31
C PHE A 53 17.25 -19.11 -13.28
N THR A 54 17.19 -19.75 -14.45
CA THR A 54 18.27 -19.70 -15.45
C THR A 54 18.45 -18.28 -15.99
N LEU A 55 17.36 -17.61 -16.35
CA LEU A 55 17.38 -16.25 -16.88
C LEU A 55 17.86 -15.22 -15.85
N SER A 56 17.49 -15.39 -14.58
CA SER A 56 17.88 -14.45 -13.51
C SER A 56 19.29 -14.71 -12.95
N ARG A 57 19.72 -15.98 -12.81
CA ARG A 57 20.93 -16.36 -12.07
C ARG A 57 22.03 -17.00 -12.91
N ARG A 58 21.73 -17.52 -14.11
CA ARG A 58 22.65 -18.35 -14.93
C ARG A 58 22.92 -17.75 -16.32
N ARG A 59 22.56 -16.49 -16.53
CA ARG A 59 22.84 -15.71 -17.73
C ARG A 59 23.58 -14.43 -17.36
N SER A 60 24.43 -13.97 -18.27
CA SER A 60 25.06 -12.65 -18.17
C SER A 60 23.99 -11.56 -18.16
N GLN A 61 24.22 -10.53 -17.34
CA GLN A 61 23.32 -9.38 -17.23
C GLN A 61 23.91 -8.19 -17.99
N PHE A 62 23.20 -7.71 -19.00
CA PHE A 62 23.61 -6.60 -19.85
C PHE A 62 22.78 -5.32 -19.57
N PRO A 63 23.20 -4.15 -20.11
CA PRO A 63 22.55 -2.87 -19.83
C PRO A 63 21.13 -2.72 -20.37
N TRP A 64 20.75 -3.35 -21.48
CA TRP A 64 19.37 -3.29 -21.97
C TRP A 64 18.60 -4.49 -21.44
N ARG A 65 17.50 -4.24 -20.72
CA ARG A 65 16.73 -5.28 -20.04
C ARG A 65 15.26 -5.21 -20.41
N THR A 66 14.64 -6.38 -20.49
CA THR A 66 13.19 -6.54 -20.62
C THR A 66 12.75 -7.71 -19.73
N PHE A 67 11.46 -7.79 -19.44
CA PHE A 67 10.88 -8.84 -18.62
C PHE A 67 9.46 -9.17 -19.05
N CYS A 68 8.98 -10.33 -18.62
CA CYS A 68 7.56 -10.63 -18.54
C CYS A 68 7.23 -11.29 -17.20
N VAL A 69 6.00 -11.11 -16.75
CA VAL A 69 5.43 -11.87 -15.63
C VAL A 69 4.58 -12.97 -16.25
N SER A 70 5.00 -14.23 -16.07
CA SER A 70 4.33 -15.39 -16.62
C SER A 70 3.46 -16.05 -15.57
N ASP A 71 2.19 -16.24 -15.92
CA ASP A 71 1.24 -17.03 -15.14
C ASP A 71 1.25 -18.48 -15.65
N PRO A 72 1.60 -19.47 -14.80
CA PRO A 72 1.55 -20.89 -15.16
C PRO A 72 0.20 -21.32 -15.74
N SER A 73 -0.91 -20.77 -15.22
CA SER A 73 -2.28 -21.11 -15.63
C SER A 73 -2.62 -20.65 -17.05
N GLN A 74 -1.96 -19.61 -17.53
CA GLN A 74 -2.10 -19.09 -18.90
C GLN A 74 -1.19 -19.82 -19.90
N GLY A 75 -0.26 -20.63 -19.40
CA GLY A 75 0.77 -21.30 -20.17
C GLY A 75 1.84 -20.36 -20.73
N LEU A 76 2.96 -20.95 -21.14
CA LEU A 76 4.14 -20.21 -21.67
C LEU A 76 3.97 -19.67 -23.10
N GLY A 77 2.88 -20.00 -23.79
CA GLY A 77 2.70 -19.66 -25.20
C GLY A 77 2.31 -18.21 -25.47
N ASN A 78 1.85 -17.46 -24.47
CA ASN A 78 1.38 -16.10 -24.63
C ASN A 78 2.10 -15.11 -23.69
N LEU A 79 3.41 -14.97 -23.89
CA LEU A 79 4.21 -14.02 -23.12
C LEU A 79 3.93 -12.58 -23.56
N SER A 80 3.55 -11.74 -22.59
CA SER A 80 3.48 -10.28 -22.73
C SER A 80 4.80 -9.67 -22.25
N VAL A 81 5.69 -9.39 -23.21
CA VAL A 81 7.04 -8.88 -22.94
C VAL A 81 7.01 -7.35 -22.87
N SER A 82 7.58 -6.79 -21.81
CA SER A 82 7.70 -5.34 -21.64
C SER A 82 8.70 -4.73 -22.63
N PRO A 83 8.58 -3.44 -23.00
CA PRO A 83 9.62 -2.77 -23.78
C PRO A 83 11.00 -2.89 -23.13
N ALA A 84 12.04 -3.07 -23.96
CA ALA A 84 13.40 -3.08 -23.47
C ALA A 84 13.82 -1.67 -23.03
N VAL A 85 14.42 -1.57 -21.85
CA VAL A 85 14.89 -0.31 -21.28
C VAL A 85 16.36 -0.43 -20.89
N GLN A 86 17.11 0.65 -21.07
CA GLN A 86 18.48 0.72 -20.57
C GLN A 86 18.47 0.91 -19.06
N VAL A 87 19.28 0.12 -18.35
CA VAL A 87 19.48 0.25 -16.91
C VAL A 87 20.04 1.63 -16.61
N ASN A 88 19.38 2.33 -15.69
CA ASN A 88 19.86 3.58 -15.13
C ASN A 88 20.41 3.31 -13.72
N SER A 89 21.74 3.29 -13.58
CA SER A 89 22.40 3.08 -12.29
C SER A 89 22.20 4.24 -11.29
N LYS A 90 21.69 5.38 -11.75
CA LYS A 90 21.33 6.53 -10.90
C LYS A 90 19.86 6.53 -10.50
N LEU A 91 19.07 5.52 -10.89
CA LEU A 91 17.67 5.45 -10.52
C LEU A 91 17.55 5.34 -8.99
N GLN A 92 16.83 6.29 -8.40
CA GLN A 92 16.53 6.33 -6.98
C GLN A 92 15.07 5.96 -6.78
N VAL A 93 14.81 4.98 -5.91
CA VAL A 93 13.46 4.52 -5.60
C VAL A 93 12.95 5.24 -4.36
N CYS A 94 11.73 5.77 -4.42
CA CYS A 94 11.05 6.33 -3.26
C CYS A 94 9.93 5.38 -2.84
N PHE A 95 9.91 4.98 -1.57
CA PHE A 95 8.78 4.21 -1.02
C PHE A 95 7.73 5.17 -0.46
N VAL A 96 6.47 4.94 -0.86
CA VAL A 96 5.33 5.75 -0.46
C VAL A 96 4.40 4.89 0.40
N PHE A 97 4.21 5.31 1.65
CA PHE A 97 3.41 4.59 2.63
C PHE A 97 2.03 5.21 2.75
N THR A 98 1.00 4.40 2.47
CA THR A 98 -0.39 4.84 2.49
C THR A 98 -0.91 4.98 3.92
N GLY A 99 -1.76 5.99 4.13
CA GLY A 99 -2.52 6.13 5.36
C GLY A 99 -3.74 5.22 5.42
N GLN A 100 -4.56 5.42 6.45
CA GLN A 100 -5.88 4.79 6.57
C GLN A 100 -6.77 5.10 5.35
N GLY A 101 -7.51 4.10 4.88
CA GLY A 101 -8.47 4.20 3.77
C GLY A 101 -8.08 3.43 2.50
N ALA A 102 -6.85 2.94 2.39
CA ALA A 102 -6.40 2.09 1.29
C ALA A 102 -6.49 0.58 1.60
N HIS A 103 -6.95 0.21 2.79
CA HIS A 103 -7.03 -1.18 3.22
C HIS A 103 -8.23 -1.90 2.61
N TRP A 104 -8.10 -3.21 2.46
CA TRP A 104 -9.18 -4.10 2.06
C TRP A 104 -8.94 -5.49 2.65
N VAL A 105 -10.03 -6.25 2.82
CA VAL A 105 -10.00 -7.58 3.45
C VAL A 105 -9.28 -8.56 2.56
N GLY A 106 -8.32 -9.31 3.11
CA GLY A 106 -7.50 -10.24 2.33
C GLY A 106 -6.24 -9.62 1.71
N MET A 107 -5.94 -8.35 1.97
CA MET A 107 -4.71 -7.73 1.48
C MET A 107 -3.47 -8.48 1.97
N GLY A 108 -2.52 -8.73 1.06
CA GLY A 108 -1.28 -9.46 1.34
C GLY A 108 -1.43 -10.97 1.53
N LYS A 109 -2.62 -11.56 1.37
CA LYS A 109 -2.83 -13.01 1.52
C LYS A 109 -1.91 -13.85 0.62
N GLU A 110 -1.78 -13.46 -0.64
CA GLU A 110 -0.93 -14.14 -1.62
C GLU A 110 0.57 -14.01 -1.29
N LEU A 111 0.95 -13.05 -0.45
CA LEU A 111 2.34 -12.86 -0.03
C LEU A 111 2.75 -13.76 1.15
N LEU A 112 1.81 -14.48 1.76
CA LEU A 112 2.12 -15.45 2.82
C LEU A 112 2.98 -16.63 2.33
N ASP A 113 3.03 -16.86 1.02
CA ASP A 113 3.93 -17.83 0.40
C ASP A 113 5.41 -17.44 0.56
N TYR A 114 5.71 -16.16 0.83
CA TYR A 114 7.04 -15.70 1.15
C TYR A 114 7.30 -15.80 2.65
N ASP A 115 8.22 -16.69 3.03
CA ASP A 115 8.61 -16.95 4.43
C ASP A 115 8.96 -15.68 5.21
N VAL A 116 9.66 -14.72 4.61
CA VAL A 116 10.03 -13.45 5.25
C VAL A 116 8.77 -12.64 5.58
N PHE A 117 7.87 -12.49 4.62
CA PHE A 117 6.62 -11.74 4.80
C PHE A 117 5.72 -12.39 5.87
N ARG A 118 5.54 -13.71 5.79
CA ARG A 118 4.74 -14.48 6.75
C ARG A 118 5.30 -14.38 8.17
N ARG A 119 6.60 -14.63 8.35
CA ARG A 119 7.25 -14.50 9.67
C ARG A 119 7.16 -13.09 10.22
N SER A 120 7.24 -12.08 9.34
CA SER A 120 7.11 -10.68 9.73
C SER A 120 5.75 -10.37 10.35
N LEU A 121 4.67 -10.90 9.76
CA LEU A 121 3.32 -10.76 10.30
C LEU A 121 3.12 -11.56 11.59
N GLU A 122 3.63 -12.80 11.66
CA GLU A 122 3.60 -13.63 12.87
C GLU A 122 4.32 -12.95 14.05
N GLU A 123 5.49 -12.33 13.79
CA GLU A 123 6.22 -11.53 14.76
C GLU A 123 5.42 -10.27 15.16
N SER A 124 4.79 -9.60 14.19
CA SER A 124 3.98 -8.41 14.46
C SER A 124 2.79 -8.72 15.37
N ASP A 125 2.14 -9.88 15.18
CA ASP A 125 1.09 -10.40 16.06
C ASP A 125 1.59 -10.56 17.50
N THR A 126 2.76 -11.18 17.64
CA THR A 126 3.38 -11.40 18.96
C THR A 126 3.69 -10.08 19.65
N LEU A 127 4.27 -9.11 18.93
CA LEU A 127 4.61 -7.78 19.46
C LEU A 127 3.36 -6.99 19.87
N LEU A 128 2.31 -7.02 19.06
CA LEU A 128 1.03 -6.35 19.36
C LEU A 128 0.34 -6.99 20.58
N HIS A 129 0.34 -8.32 20.68
CA HIS A 129 -0.21 -9.02 21.84
C HIS A 129 0.51 -8.62 23.13
N ASN A 130 1.84 -8.45 23.10
CA ASN A 130 2.63 -8.05 24.27
C ASN A 130 2.28 -6.65 24.81
N VAL A 131 1.70 -5.77 23.99
CA VAL A 131 1.25 -4.43 24.39
C VAL A 131 -0.26 -4.37 24.67
N GLY A 132 -0.93 -5.52 24.74
CA GLY A 132 -2.35 -5.62 25.10
C GLY A 132 -3.32 -5.56 23.92
N CYS A 133 -2.85 -5.80 22.69
CA CYS A 133 -3.75 -5.99 21.56
C CYS A 133 -4.63 -7.23 21.76
N HIS A 134 -5.94 -7.07 21.63
CA HIS A 134 -6.94 -8.11 21.90
C HIS A 134 -7.36 -8.89 20.65
N PHE A 135 -6.81 -8.56 19.49
CA PHE A 135 -7.05 -9.23 18.22
C PHE A 135 -5.74 -9.61 17.55
N SER A 136 -5.79 -10.60 16.65
CA SER A 136 -4.68 -10.98 15.76
C SER A 136 -4.77 -10.24 14.44
N VAL A 137 -3.66 -9.68 13.97
CA VAL A 137 -3.47 -9.09 12.64
C VAL A 137 -3.85 -10.09 11.55
N LEU A 138 -3.37 -11.33 11.64
CA LEU A 138 -3.66 -12.37 10.65
C LEU A 138 -5.15 -12.71 10.63
N GLU A 139 -5.77 -12.89 11.79
CA GLU A 139 -7.21 -13.18 11.87
C GLU A 139 -8.04 -11.99 11.36
N THR A 140 -7.69 -10.76 11.72
CA THR A 140 -8.38 -9.55 11.26
C THR A 140 -8.24 -9.36 9.74
N LEU A 141 -7.06 -9.62 9.16
CA LEU A 141 -6.81 -9.51 7.72
C LEU A 141 -7.63 -10.51 6.90
N TYR A 142 -7.88 -11.71 7.44
CA TYR A 142 -8.50 -12.81 6.70
C TYR A 142 -9.88 -13.20 7.22
N SER A 143 -10.48 -12.41 8.12
CA SER A 143 -11.83 -12.64 8.60
C SER A 143 -12.87 -12.36 7.51
N ASP A 144 -13.92 -13.19 7.47
CA ASP A 144 -15.08 -12.96 6.61
C ASP A 144 -15.96 -11.77 7.08
N LYS A 145 -15.71 -11.27 8.30
CA LYS A 145 -16.49 -10.20 8.97
C LYS A 145 -15.88 -8.81 8.75
N GLY A 146 -15.23 -8.59 7.62
CA GLY A 146 -14.29 -7.49 7.31
C GLY A 146 -14.65 -6.03 7.62
N THR A 147 -15.82 -5.74 8.19
CA THR A 147 -16.22 -4.43 8.70
C THR A 147 -15.36 -3.93 9.86
N GLU A 148 -14.78 -4.84 10.67
CA GLU A 148 -13.93 -4.46 11.82
C GLU A 148 -12.63 -3.76 11.36
N LEU A 149 -12.09 -4.16 10.20
CA LEU A 149 -10.87 -3.58 9.64
C LEU A 149 -11.02 -2.09 9.30
N ASN A 150 -12.24 -1.56 9.16
CA ASN A 150 -12.46 -0.13 8.89
C ASN A 150 -12.24 0.75 10.13
N GLN A 151 -12.31 0.17 11.32
CA GLN A 151 -12.17 0.91 12.58
C GLN A 151 -10.69 1.25 12.83
N PRO A 152 -10.35 2.51 13.22
CA PRO A 152 -8.96 2.95 13.43
C PRO A 152 -8.11 2.03 14.32
N GLU A 153 -8.70 1.52 15.40
CA GLU A 153 -8.07 0.60 16.35
C GLU A 153 -7.64 -0.75 15.74
N PHE A 154 -8.27 -1.18 14.66
CA PHE A 154 -7.85 -2.36 13.89
C PHE A 154 -6.99 -1.95 12.71
N CYS A 155 -7.45 -0.97 11.92
CA CYS A 155 -6.86 -0.67 10.63
C CYS A 155 -5.41 -0.17 10.76
N GLN A 156 -5.10 0.67 11.75
CA GLN A 156 -3.78 1.29 11.87
C GLN A 156 -2.69 0.28 12.22
N PRO A 157 -2.82 -0.53 13.27
CA PRO A 157 -1.83 -1.58 13.55
C PRO A 157 -1.76 -2.61 12.44
N VAL A 158 -2.88 -3.04 11.85
CA VAL A 158 -2.89 -4.02 10.75
C VAL A 158 -2.19 -3.49 9.50
N CYS A 159 -2.49 -2.26 9.07
CA CYS A 159 -1.82 -1.64 7.93
C CYS A 159 -0.33 -1.44 8.19
N THR A 160 0.05 -1.06 9.41
CA THR A 160 1.45 -0.87 9.80
C THR A 160 2.20 -2.20 9.74
N ALA A 161 1.65 -3.27 10.32
CA ALA A 161 2.23 -4.62 10.26
C ALA A 161 2.40 -5.10 8.81
N LEU A 162 1.40 -4.88 7.96
CA LEU A 162 1.47 -5.22 6.54
C LEU A 162 2.57 -4.43 5.80
N GLN A 163 2.64 -3.12 6.02
CA GLN A 163 3.64 -2.25 5.39
C GLN A 163 5.06 -2.58 5.88
N VAL A 164 5.24 -2.93 7.15
CA VAL A 164 6.49 -3.45 7.72
C VAL A 164 6.90 -4.75 7.03
N ALA A 165 5.97 -5.70 6.89
CA ALA A 165 6.23 -6.97 6.21
C ALA A 165 6.61 -6.79 4.73
N LEU A 166 5.99 -5.81 4.04
CA LEU A 166 6.37 -5.44 2.67
C LEU A 166 7.78 -4.86 2.60
N VAL A 167 8.17 -4.01 3.56
CA VAL A 167 9.54 -3.46 3.63
C VAL A 167 10.55 -4.59 3.82
N GLU A 168 10.29 -5.53 4.73
CA GLU A 168 11.17 -6.67 4.97
C GLU A 168 11.27 -7.60 3.75
N LEU A 169 10.15 -7.86 3.07
CA LEU A 169 10.13 -8.64 1.83
C LEU A 169 10.94 -7.98 0.71
N LEU A 170 10.77 -6.67 0.51
CA LEU A 170 11.54 -5.93 -0.49
C LEU A 170 13.03 -5.89 -0.15
N ALA A 171 13.37 -5.77 1.14
CA ALA A 171 14.76 -5.84 1.60
C ALA A 171 15.39 -7.23 1.35
N ASP A 172 14.64 -8.32 1.53
CA ASP A 172 15.07 -9.69 1.18
C ASP A 172 15.36 -9.84 -0.33
N TRP A 173 14.61 -9.12 -1.17
CA TRP A 173 14.87 -9.02 -2.61
C TRP A 173 15.95 -7.98 -2.97
N ASN A 174 16.63 -7.42 -1.97
CA ASN A 174 17.65 -6.39 -2.12
C ASN A 174 17.15 -5.10 -2.80
N VAL A 175 15.88 -4.76 -2.60
CA VAL A 175 15.25 -3.50 -3.03
C VAL A 175 15.16 -2.57 -1.84
N HIS A 176 15.97 -1.51 -1.85
CA HIS A 176 16.06 -0.52 -0.78
C HIS A 176 15.64 0.86 -1.27
N PRO A 177 14.91 1.65 -0.47
CA PRO A 177 14.55 3.01 -0.85
C PRO A 177 15.74 3.96 -0.73
N PHE A 178 15.80 4.94 -1.64
CA PHE A 178 16.61 6.13 -1.46
C PHE A 178 15.90 7.17 -0.58
N ALA A 179 14.58 7.22 -0.66
CA ALA A 179 13.74 8.11 0.14
C ALA A 179 12.45 7.40 0.55
N VAL A 180 11.85 7.87 1.66
CA VAL A 180 10.55 7.40 2.12
C VAL A 180 9.63 8.58 2.37
N VAL A 181 8.34 8.40 2.13
CA VAL A 181 7.29 9.35 2.49
C VAL A 181 6.07 8.59 2.98
N GLY A 182 5.50 9.03 4.09
CA GLY A 182 4.25 8.47 4.63
C GLY A 182 3.15 9.50 4.60
N HIS A 183 1.92 9.04 4.42
CA HIS A 183 0.73 9.88 4.55
C HIS A 183 0.00 9.55 5.86
N SER A 184 -0.06 10.49 6.80
CA SER A 184 -0.77 10.34 8.09
C SER A 184 -0.32 9.06 8.82
N SER A 185 -1.18 8.06 9.01
CA SER A 185 -0.80 6.79 9.68
C SER A 185 0.34 6.04 8.97
N GLY A 186 0.51 6.24 7.65
CA GLY A 186 1.61 5.63 6.90
C GLY A 186 2.99 6.14 7.30
N GLU A 187 3.09 7.28 8.00
CA GLU A 187 4.37 7.80 8.51
C GLU A 187 5.03 6.85 9.52
N VAL A 188 4.24 6.04 10.23
CA VAL A 188 4.77 5.07 11.20
C VAL A 188 5.60 4.00 10.49
N ALA A 189 5.07 3.39 9.43
CA ALA A 189 5.82 2.41 8.64
C ALA A 189 6.94 3.05 7.83
N ALA A 190 6.78 4.31 7.37
CA ALA A 190 7.86 5.05 6.74
C ALA A 190 9.04 5.28 7.69
N ALA A 191 8.77 5.65 8.95
CA ALA A 191 9.80 5.83 9.97
C ALA A 191 10.54 4.52 10.29
N TYR A 192 9.83 3.39 10.32
CA TYR A 192 10.45 2.05 10.41
C TYR A 192 11.36 1.79 9.22
N CYS A 193 10.85 2.02 8.00
CA CYS A 193 11.60 1.80 6.76
C CYS A 193 12.87 2.66 6.66
N ALA A 194 12.85 3.89 7.19
CA ALA A 194 14.01 4.75 7.29
C ALA A 194 15.00 4.35 8.40
N GLY A 195 14.70 3.32 9.21
CA GLY A 195 15.52 2.91 10.35
C GLY A 195 15.49 3.88 11.53
N ILE A 196 14.50 4.78 11.60
CA ILE A 196 14.36 5.77 12.67
C ILE A 196 13.76 5.13 13.94
N ILE A 197 12.84 4.19 13.76
CA ILE A 197 12.18 3.46 14.84
C ILE A 197 12.24 1.95 14.62
N THR A 198 12.18 1.18 15.70
CA THR A 198 12.14 -0.29 15.63
C THR A 198 10.76 -0.78 15.23
N LYS A 199 10.69 -2.03 14.74
CA LYS A 199 9.42 -2.71 14.44
C LYS A 199 8.45 -2.72 15.62
N SER A 200 8.96 -3.08 16.81
CA SER A 200 8.17 -3.07 18.05
C SER A 200 7.55 -1.69 18.32
N TYR A 201 8.35 -0.62 18.18
CA TYR A 201 7.88 0.73 18.45
C TYR A 201 6.88 1.21 17.38
N ALA A 202 7.09 0.87 16.11
CA ALA A 202 6.13 1.16 15.05
C ALA A 202 4.77 0.52 15.31
N LEU A 203 4.76 -0.77 15.70
CA LEU A 203 3.52 -1.49 16.00
C LEU A 203 2.82 -0.95 17.25
N GLU A 204 3.57 -0.68 18.32
CA GLU A 204 3.06 -0.09 19.56
C GLU A 204 2.44 1.30 19.30
N LEU A 205 3.15 2.16 18.57
CA LEU A 205 2.67 3.49 18.21
C LEU A 205 1.39 3.42 17.36
N ALA A 206 1.35 2.55 16.36
CA ALA A 206 0.18 2.36 15.51
C ALA A 206 -1.03 1.84 16.30
N PHE A 207 -0.80 0.91 17.22
CA PHE A 207 -1.84 0.35 18.10
C PHE A 207 -2.45 1.41 19.01
N PHE A 208 -1.62 2.11 19.80
CA PHE A 208 -2.12 3.14 20.73
C PHE A 208 -2.73 4.33 20.00
N ARG A 209 -2.19 4.73 18.83
CA ARG A 209 -2.79 5.77 17.99
C ARG A 209 -4.16 5.33 17.48
N GLY A 210 -4.30 4.09 17.02
CA GLY A 210 -5.59 3.52 16.62
C GLY A 210 -6.61 3.56 17.76
N LEU A 211 -6.22 3.11 18.96
CA LEU A 211 -7.08 3.15 20.16
C LEU A 211 -7.49 4.57 20.55
N ALA A 212 -6.54 5.50 20.57
CA ALA A 212 -6.80 6.90 20.93
C ALA A 212 -7.82 7.52 19.97
N VAL A 213 -7.69 7.23 18.68
CA VAL A 213 -8.58 7.77 17.65
C VAL A 213 -9.97 7.16 17.77
N SER A 214 -10.06 5.84 17.89
CA SER A 214 -11.36 5.20 18.14
C SER A 214 -12.01 5.67 19.45
N ALA A 215 -11.21 5.97 20.49
CA ALA A 215 -11.73 6.54 21.73
C ALA A 215 -12.30 7.95 21.54
N THR A 216 -11.66 8.80 20.72
CA THR A 216 -12.21 10.14 20.43
C THR A 216 -13.58 10.08 19.75
N SER A 217 -13.81 9.09 18.88
CA SER A 217 -15.12 8.83 18.27
C SER A 217 -16.16 8.35 19.27
N ARG A 218 -15.76 7.60 20.31
CA ARG A 218 -16.69 7.03 21.31
C ARG A 218 -17.06 7.96 22.45
N ILE A 219 -16.15 8.88 22.84
CA ILE A 219 -16.32 9.72 24.05
C ILE A 219 -17.25 10.93 23.80
N GLY A 220 -17.89 11.04 22.63
CA GLY A 220 -18.80 12.15 22.33
C GLY A 220 -18.07 13.49 22.17
N SER A 221 -16.80 13.45 21.73
CA SER A 221 -16.20 14.63 21.09
C SER A 221 -17.12 15.05 19.94
N PRO A 222 -17.34 16.36 19.70
CA PRO A 222 -18.30 16.80 18.70
C PRO A 222 -18.01 16.08 17.40
N ASP A 223 -19.02 15.39 16.84
CA ASP A 223 -18.90 14.58 15.63
C ASP A 223 -17.96 15.28 14.65
N GLY A 224 -16.89 14.61 14.25
CA GLY A 224 -15.89 15.16 13.34
C GLY A 224 -16.07 14.56 11.95
N GLY A 225 -16.12 15.40 10.91
CA GLY A 225 -16.23 14.96 9.53
C GLY A 225 -14.99 15.32 8.73
N MET A 226 -14.82 14.65 7.59
CA MET A 226 -13.80 15.00 6.61
C MET A 226 -14.39 15.10 5.20
N LEU A 227 -13.89 16.07 4.44
CA LEU A 227 -14.38 16.40 3.09
C LEU A 227 -13.24 16.47 2.10
N ALA A 228 -13.27 15.64 1.05
CA ALA A 228 -12.36 15.80 -0.07
C ALA A 228 -12.85 16.91 -1.00
N THR A 229 -11.96 17.82 -1.36
CA THR A 229 -12.24 18.94 -2.26
C THR A 229 -11.48 18.78 -3.58
N ARG A 230 -11.94 19.47 -4.62
CA ARG A 230 -11.21 19.63 -5.88
C ARG A 230 -10.61 21.03 -6.03
N LEU A 231 -10.36 21.70 -4.90
CA LEU A 231 -9.90 23.08 -4.84
C LEU A 231 -8.38 23.14 -4.69
N SER A 232 -7.78 24.23 -5.15
CA SER A 232 -6.39 24.57 -4.82
C SER A 232 -6.26 25.08 -3.39
N SER A 233 -5.03 25.12 -2.88
CA SER A 233 -4.73 25.71 -1.56
C SER A 233 -5.29 27.13 -1.42
N ASP A 234 -5.09 27.98 -2.43
CA ASP A 234 -5.56 29.36 -2.41
C ASP A 234 -7.09 29.43 -2.36
N LYS A 235 -7.78 28.61 -3.18
CA LYS A 235 -9.25 28.55 -3.20
C LYS A 235 -9.83 27.96 -1.93
N CYS A 236 -9.18 26.95 -1.33
CA CYS A 236 -9.55 26.47 -0.01
C CYS A 236 -9.36 27.55 1.05
N SER A 237 -8.29 28.35 0.98
CA SER A 237 -8.02 29.41 1.94
C SER A 237 -9.05 30.56 1.83
N GLU A 238 -9.41 30.96 0.61
CA GLU A 238 -10.50 31.90 0.35
C GLU A 238 -11.82 31.40 0.95
N LEU A 239 -12.19 30.14 0.67
CA LEU A 239 -13.40 29.51 1.21
C LEU A 239 -13.39 29.51 2.74
N LEU A 240 -12.28 29.11 3.37
CA LEU A 240 -12.18 29.11 4.83
C LEU A 240 -12.27 30.51 5.43
N ALA A 241 -11.72 31.52 4.75
CA ALA A 241 -11.86 32.92 5.17
C ALA A 241 -13.31 33.41 5.07
N GLU A 242 -14.03 33.07 3.99
CA GLU A 242 -15.46 33.37 3.84
C GLU A 242 -16.29 32.71 4.96
N LEU A 243 -16.03 31.43 5.25
CA LEU A 243 -16.72 30.66 6.28
C LEU A 243 -16.42 31.20 7.69
N ALA A 244 -15.20 31.67 7.94
CA ALA A 244 -14.80 32.28 9.22
C ALA A 244 -15.47 33.64 9.44
N ASN A 245 -15.60 34.44 8.38
CA ASN A 245 -16.23 35.77 8.42
C ASN A 245 -17.77 35.72 8.43
N SER A 246 -18.35 34.55 8.16
CA SER A 246 -19.78 34.31 8.27
C SER A 246 -20.29 34.57 9.70
N GLN A 247 -21.44 35.25 9.79
CA GLN A 247 -22.20 35.38 11.05
C GLN A 247 -22.81 34.04 11.50
N ASN A 248 -22.77 33.01 10.66
CA ASN A 248 -23.26 31.68 10.98
C ASN A 248 -22.23 30.94 11.86
N PRO A 249 -22.51 30.71 13.16
CA PRO A 249 -21.59 29.99 14.05
C PRO A 249 -21.36 28.53 13.62
N GLU A 250 -22.22 27.97 12.78
CA GLU A 250 -22.11 26.60 12.27
C GLU A 250 -21.06 26.43 11.17
N THR A 251 -20.48 27.50 10.62
CA THR A 251 -19.43 27.41 9.58
C THR A 251 -18.02 27.63 10.10
N ARG A 252 -17.85 27.86 11.41
CA ARG A 252 -16.54 28.10 12.04
C ARG A 252 -15.78 26.78 12.28
N ASN A 253 -14.48 26.84 12.55
CA ASN A 253 -13.61 25.70 12.89
C ASN A 253 -13.58 24.55 11.85
N ILE A 254 -13.57 24.89 10.56
CA ILE A 254 -13.17 23.96 9.49
C ILE A 254 -11.73 24.31 9.11
N GLY A 255 -10.85 23.30 9.06
CA GLY A 255 -9.45 23.45 8.71
C GLY A 255 -9.07 22.58 7.50
N ILE A 256 -7.86 22.79 6.97
CA ILE A 256 -7.27 21.89 5.97
C ILE A 256 -6.52 20.79 6.72
N ALA A 257 -6.98 19.55 6.59
CA ALA A 257 -6.37 18.36 7.18
C ALA A 257 -5.21 17.82 6.33
N CYS A 258 -5.36 17.82 4.99
CA CYS A 258 -4.37 17.24 4.08
C CYS A 258 -4.26 18.04 2.78
N TYR A 259 -3.03 18.14 2.25
CA TYR A 259 -2.72 18.61 0.91
C TYR A 259 -2.30 17.42 0.04
N ASN A 260 -3.27 16.75 -0.60
CA ASN A 260 -3.00 15.50 -1.33
C ASN A 260 -2.42 15.75 -2.73
N LYS A 261 -2.94 16.77 -3.44
CA LYS A 261 -2.50 17.23 -4.77
C LYS A 261 -2.74 18.74 -4.91
N PRO A 262 -2.18 19.42 -5.93
CA PRO A 262 -2.41 20.86 -6.13
C PRO A 262 -3.88 21.30 -6.19
N GLN A 263 -4.79 20.40 -6.54
CA GLN A 263 -6.24 20.62 -6.58
C GLN A 263 -7.01 19.50 -5.85
N ASN A 264 -6.42 18.90 -4.82
CA ASN A 264 -7.09 17.89 -4.01
C ASN A 264 -6.64 18.03 -2.56
N LEU A 265 -7.45 18.72 -1.77
CA LEU A 265 -7.23 18.94 -0.35
C LEU A 265 -8.32 18.21 0.43
N THR A 266 -8.02 17.87 1.68
CA THR A 266 -9.00 17.34 2.62
C THR A 266 -9.27 18.38 3.68
N LEU A 267 -10.54 18.74 3.86
CA LEU A 267 -10.99 19.59 4.96
C LEU A 267 -11.46 18.73 6.11
N SER A 268 -11.33 19.23 7.34
CA SER A 268 -11.84 18.58 8.55
C SER A 268 -12.46 19.60 9.50
N GLY A 269 -13.44 19.15 10.28
CA GLY A 269 -14.21 19.98 11.20
C GLY A 269 -15.39 19.20 11.77
N GLY A 270 -16.34 19.87 12.41
CA GLY A 270 -17.55 19.18 12.91
C GLY A 270 -18.39 18.56 11.78
N THR A 271 -18.93 17.35 11.95
CA THR A 271 -19.69 16.56 10.96
C THR A 271 -20.83 17.35 10.35
N ASN A 272 -21.70 17.94 11.18
CA ASN A 272 -22.80 18.78 10.69
C ASN A 272 -22.30 19.93 9.80
N ARG A 273 -21.10 20.47 10.10
CA ARG A 273 -20.48 21.57 9.35
C ARG A 273 -19.94 21.08 8.01
N ILE A 274 -19.27 19.92 8.03
CA ILE A 274 -18.70 19.27 6.85
C ILE A 274 -19.81 18.79 5.90
N GLU A 275 -20.87 18.18 6.41
CA GLU A 275 -22.03 17.75 5.61
C GLU A 275 -22.72 18.95 4.95
N ARG A 276 -22.92 20.04 5.71
CA ARG A 276 -23.51 21.26 5.18
C ARG A 276 -22.63 21.91 4.11
N LEU A 277 -21.32 21.89 4.30
CA LEU A 277 -20.37 22.33 3.28
C LEU A 277 -20.45 21.44 2.03
N ALA A 278 -20.54 20.12 2.19
CA ALA A 278 -20.69 19.16 1.08
C ALA A 278 -21.97 19.40 0.25
N LEU A 279 -23.07 19.83 0.89
CA LEU A 279 -24.33 20.19 0.21
C LEU A 279 -24.23 21.48 -0.61
N THR A 280 -23.20 22.30 -0.38
CA THR A 280 -22.97 23.53 -1.14
C THR A 280 -22.43 23.16 -2.53
N ARG A 281 -23.31 23.09 -3.53
CA ARG A 281 -23.02 22.66 -4.92
C ARG A 281 -21.99 23.50 -5.69
N LEU A 282 -21.38 24.50 -5.07
CA LEU A 282 -20.45 25.42 -5.71
C LEU A 282 -19.02 24.84 -5.91
N TYR A 283 -18.66 23.74 -5.22
CA TYR A 283 -17.24 23.35 -5.09
C TYR A 283 -16.88 21.90 -5.42
N HIS A 284 -17.75 21.11 -6.08
CA HIS A 284 -17.52 19.70 -6.41
C HIS A 284 -16.92 18.88 -5.24
N LEU A 285 -17.57 18.96 -4.09
CA LEU A 285 -17.13 18.38 -2.82
C LEU A 285 -17.67 16.95 -2.70
N SER A 286 -16.87 16.06 -2.10
CA SER A 286 -17.25 14.67 -1.83
C SER A 286 -16.91 14.30 -0.39
N SER A 287 -17.91 13.89 0.39
CA SER A 287 -17.73 13.42 1.76
C SER A 287 -16.85 12.17 1.79
N LEU A 288 -15.96 12.11 2.77
CA LEU A 288 -15.23 10.89 3.07
C LEU A 288 -16.01 10.09 4.13
N PRO A 289 -16.04 8.75 4.06
CA PRO A 289 -16.85 7.89 4.93
C PRO A 289 -16.17 7.70 6.30
N TRP A 290 -15.79 8.80 6.95
CA TRP A 290 -15.12 8.79 8.26
C TRP A 290 -15.93 9.59 9.27
N ASP A 291 -16.29 8.95 10.37
CA ASP A 291 -17.06 9.54 11.48
C ASP A 291 -16.15 10.25 12.50
N TYR A 292 -14.95 10.67 12.08
CA TYR A 292 -13.98 11.44 12.87
C TYR A 292 -13.13 12.35 11.97
N ALA A 293 -12.54 13.38 12.57
CA ALA A 293 -11.75 14.40 11.89
C ALA A 293 -10.25 14.31 12.25
N TRP A 294 -9.38 14.29 11.24
CA TRP A 294 -7.92 14.44 11.41
C TRP A 294 -7.45 15.88 11.17
N GLY A 295 -6.34 16.27 11.80
CA GLY A 295 -5.65 17.53 11.47
C GLY A 295 -6.40 18.81 11.85
N THR A 296 -7.36 18.73 12.77
CA THR A 296 -8.03 19.91 13.35
C THR A 296 -7.17 20.49 14.47
N SER A 297 -6.70 21.71 14.31
CA SER A 297 -6.07 22.53 15.36
C SER A 297 -7.09 23.44 16.03
#